data_AF-A0A1R1M375-F1
#
_entry.id   AF-A0A1R1M375-F1
#
_cell.length_a   1.000
_cell.length_b   1.000
_cell.length_c   1.000
_cell.angle_alpha   90.00
_cell.angle_beta   90.00
_cell.angle_gamma   90.00
#
_symmetry.space_group_name_H-M   'P 1'
#
loop_
_entity.id
_entity.type
_entity.pdbx_description
1 polymer ?
#
loop_
_entity_poly.entity_id
_entity_poly.type
_entity_poly.pdbx_seq_one_letter_code
_entity_poly.pdbx_strand_id
1 'polypeptide(L)'
;MTGGDEAGPGAGSGIDDDARRWAQAEQRAAGVVVPDEWPVLRRFLLVELPVVLVVCVGLGAVGAAIWGEWRGWIGIAIVVAGAVAMIIGVVHVVRRHSSPPGITYSLTKDQRRLNHRQVMGREPADAGHLGVLRLTAGALRLGVMRMLYTLIGLEVMTLGNVVLNTDRGGWSLVFYIAMSVALPLLLLMPIHQIRRATAFLRRYPEPSSASAEAS
;
A
#
# COMPACT_ATOMS: atom_id res chain seq x y z
N MET A 1 14.56 -15.12 62.07
CA MET A 1 13.45 -14.70 61.19
C MET A 1 13.95 -13.52 60.37
N THR A 2 14.62 -13.81 59.26
CA THR A 2 15.17 -12.83 58.32
C THR A 2 14.14 -12.62 57.22
N GLY A 3 13.41 -11.50 57.29
CA GLY A 3 12.61 -11.02 56.18
C GLY A 3 13.53 -10.56 55.06
N GLY A 4 13.59 -11.35 53.99
CA GLY A 4 14.26 -10.96 52.76
C GLY A 4 13.36 -10.01 52.00
N ASP A 5 13.74 -8.74 51.96
CA ASP A 5 13.21 -7.77 51.02
C ASP A 5 13.63 -8.18 49.60
N GLU A 6 12.74 -8.87 48.89
CA GLU A 6 12.82 -9.02 47.44
C GLU A 6 12.48 -7.67 46.79
N ALA A 7 13.46 -6.77 46.77
CA ALA A 7 13.43 -5.57 45.93
C ALA A 7 13.47 -6.01 44.46
N GLY A 8 12.30 -6.14 43.84
CA GLY A 8 12.15 -6.53 42.44
C GLY A 8 12.94 -5.62 41.49
N PRO A 9 13.96 -6.14 40.78
CA PRO A 9 14.68 -5.38 39.78
C PRO A 9 13.93 -5.54 38.46
N GLY A 10 13.12 -4.55 38.06
CA GLY A 10 12.40 -4.70 36.78
C GLY A 10 11.75 -3.46 36.17
N ALA A 11 11.50 -2.39 36.93
CA ALA A 11 10.80 -1.23 36.38
C ALA A 11 11.74 -0.22 35.67
N GLY A 12 13.02 -0.17 36.06
CA GLY A 12 13.98 0.81 35.54
C GLY A 12 14.51 0.50 34.13
N SER A 13 14.72 -0.78 33.79
CA SER A 13 15.31 -1.17 32.50
C SER A 13 14.37 -0.96 31.31
N GLY A 14 13.05 -1.02 31.52
CA GLY A 14 12.06 -0.89 30.45
C GLY A 14 11.94 0.54 29.89
N ILE A 15 12.09 1.57 30.73
CA ILE A 15 11.96 2.97 30.31
C ILE A 15 13.16 3.39 29.46
N ASP A 16 14.37 3.03 29.89
CA ASP A 16 15.60 3.35 29.16
C ASP A 16 15.66 2.64 27.80
N ASP A 17 15.14 1.40 27.73
CA ASP A 17 15.03 0.65 26.49
C ASP A 17 14.04 1.28 25.49
N ASP A 18 12.91 1.79 25.97
CA ASP A 18 11.91 2.44 25.11
C ASP A 18 12.42 3.77 24.57
N ALA A 19 13.04 4.60 25.41
CA ALA A 19 13.66 5.85 24.98
C ALA A 19 14.73 5.61 23.91
N ARG A 20 15.57 4.57 24.09
CA ARG A 20 16.59 4.19 23.11
C ARG A 20 16.01 3.75 21.77
N ARG A 21 14.90 2.99 21.76
CA ARG A 21 14.21 2.55 20.53
C ARG A 21 13.62 3.73 19.76
N TRP A 22 13.04 4.69 20.47
CA TRP A 22 12.52 5.92 19.88
C TRP A 22 13.62 6.78 19.27
N ALA A 23 14.70 7.03 20.01
CA ALA A 23 15.85 7.78 19.50
C ALA A 23 16.44 7.13 18.23
N GLN A 24 16.54 5.79 18.20
CA GLN A 24 17.01 5.07 17.01
C GLN A 24 16.02 5.19 15.84
N ALA A 25 14.71 5.13 16.10
CA ALA A 25 13.68 5.29 15.07
C ALA A 25 13.70 6.71 14.49
N GLU A 26 13.87 7.73 15.34
CA GLU A 26 14.00 9.13 14.93
C GLU A 26 15.26 9.39 14.11
N GLN A 27 16.40 8.85 14.55
CA GLN A 27 17.66 8.99 13.82
C GLN A 27 17.57 8.37 12.42
N ARG A 28 16.89 7.23 12.29
CA ARG A 28 16.60 6.62 10.99
C ARG A 28 15.55 7.39 10.19
N ALA A 29 14.69 8.13 10.87
CA ALA A 29 13.66 8.94 10.23
C ALA A 29 14.19 10.27 9.72
N ALA A 30 15.26 10.79 10.33
CA ALA A 30 15.88 12.04 9.96
C ALA A 30 16.36 12.02 8.49
N GLY A 31 15.91 12.99 7.71
CA GLY A 31 16.32 13.15 6.30
C GLY A 31 15.63 12.20 5.31
N VAL A 32 14.70 11.35 5.75
CA VAL A 32 13.93 10.51 4.82
C VAL A 32 12.75 11.29 4.28
N VAL A 33 12.85 11.69 3.01
CA VAL A 33 11.77 12.37 2.30
C VAL A 33 10.67 11.37 1.94
N VAL A 34 9.42 11.68 2.29
CA VAL A 34 8.26 10.87 1.88
C VAL A 34 7.77 11.33 0.50
N PRO A 35 8.01 10.55 -0.58
CA PRO A 35 7.59 10.94 -1.92
C PRO A 35 6.06 11.00 -2.06
N ASP A 36 5.58 11.89 -2.93
CA ASP A 36 4.17 11.87 -3.34
C ASP A 36 3.93 10.77 -4.38
N GLU A 37 3.17 9.77 -3.97
CA GLU A 37 2.86 8.60 -4.79
C GLU A 37 1.61 8.79 -5.67
N TRP A 38 0.77 9.80 -5.37
CA TRP A 38 -0.48 10.01 -6.10
C TRP A 38 -0.30 10.24 -7.61
N PRO A 39 0.68 11.04 -8.08
CA PRO A 39 0.91 11.24 -9.50
C PRO A 39 1.26 9.94 -10.24
N VAL A 40 1.97 9.02 -9.60
CA VAL A 40 2.35 7.73 -10.20
C VAL A 40 1.16 6.80 -10.29
N LEU A 41 0.38 6.67 -9.22
CA LEU A 41 -0.85 5.89 -9.28
C LEU A 41 -1.79 6.43 -10.35
N ARG A 42 -1.91 7.76 -10.46
CA ARG A 42 -2.72 8.42 -11.50
C ARG A 42 -2.20 8.10 -12.90
N ARG A 43 -0.89 8.17 -13.13
CA ARG A 43 -0.28 7.81 -14.42
C ARG A 43 -0.52 6.34 -14.75
N PHE A 44 -0.34 5.45 -13.80
CA PHE A 44 -0.61 4.03 -13.98
C PHE A 44 -2.07 3.79 -14.39
N LEU A 45 -3.02 4.36 -13.65
CA LEU A 45 -4.45 4.16 -13.89
C LEU A 45 -4.94 4.78 -15.20
N LEU A 46 -4.48 5.98 -15.54
CA LEU A 46 -5.00 6.73 -16.68
C LEU A 46 -4.25 6.47 -17.98
N VAL A 47 -3.01 5.97 -17.90
CA VAL A 47 -2.15 5.82 -19.09
C VAL A 47 -1.70 4.38 -19.24
N GLU A 48 -1.01 3.82 -18.24
CA GLU A 48 -0.34 2.53 -18.41
C GLU A 48 -1.34 1.37 -18.48
N LEU A 49 -2.33 1.34 -17.59
CA LEU A 49 -3.34 0.30 -17.55
C LEU A 49 -4.20 0.26 -18.84
N PRO A 50 -4.75 1.39 -19.34
CA PRO A 50 -5.45 1.41 -20.63
C PRO A 50 -4.57 0.97 -21.79
N VAL A 51 -3.30 1.40 -21.83
CA VAL A 51 -2.37 0.98 -22.89
C VAL A 51 -2.14 -0.53 -22.85
N VAL A 52 -1.90 -1.10 -21.66
CA VAL A 52 -1.74 -2.56 -21.48
C VAL A 52 -2.99 -3.30 -21.95
N LEU A 53 -4.18 -2.83 -21.55
CA LEU A 53 -5.45 -3.43 -21.97
C LEU A 53 -5.61 -3.39 -23.49
N VAL A 54 -5.39 -2.24 -24.13
CA VAL A 54 -5.52 -2.09 -25.59
C VAL A 54 -4.55 -3.01 -26.33
N VAL A 55 -3.28 -3.06 -25.91
CA VAL A 55 -2.28 -3.92 -26.54
C VAL A 55 -2.64 -5.39 -26.39
N CYS A 56 -2.98 -5.83 -25.17
CA CYS A 56 -3.34 -7.22 -24.92
C CYS A 56 -4.62 -7.64 -25.67
N VAL A 57 -5.69 -6.83 -25.60
CA VAL A 57 -6.95 -7.11 -26.32
C VAL A 57 -6.73 -7.09 -27.83
N GLY A 58 -5.90 -6.18 -28.35
CA GLY A 58 -5.52 -6.17 -29.77
C GLY A 58 -4.83 -7.47 -30.21
N LEU A 59 -3.88 -7.96 -29.41
CA LEU A 59 -3.24 -9.26 -29.67
C LEU A 59 -4.24 -10.42 -29.57
N GLY A 60 -5.16 -10.38 -28.61
CA GLY A 60 -6.26 -11.34 -28.51
C GLY A 60 -7.17 -11.32 -29.74
N ALA A 61 -7.49 -10.15 -30.28
CA ALA A 61 -8.30 -10.01 -31.49
C ALA A 61 -7.58 -10.57 -32.74
N VAL A 62 -6.27 -10.35 -32.86
CA VAL A 62 -5.45 -10.96 -33.93
C VAL A 62 -5.46 -12.49 -33.81
N GLY A 63 -5.27 -13.03 -32.60
CA GLY A 63 -5.36 -14.47 -32.38
C GLY A 63 -6.75 -15.03 -32.72
N ALA A 64 -7.81 -14.34 -32.29
CA ALA A 64 -9.18 -14.70 -32.64
C ALA A 64 -9.41 -14.76 -34.17
N ALA A 65 -8.87 -13.80 -34.91
CA ALA A 65 -9.00 -13.75 -36.37
C ALA A 65 -8.28 -14.90 -37.08
N ILE A 66 -7.17 -15.38 -36.52
CA ILE A 66 -6.37 -16.49 -37.09
C ILE A 66 -6.98 -17.85 -36.75
N TRP A 67 -7.44 -18.04 -35.52
CA TRP A 67 -7.84 -19.35 -34.99
C TRP A 67 -9.36 -19.55 -34.79
N GLY A 68 -10.17 -18.51 -34.99
CA GLY A 68 -11.65 -18.61 -35.02
C GLY A 68 -12.35 -18.62 -33.66
N GLU A 69 -11.62 -18.61 -32.54
CA GLU A 69 -12.20 -18.69 -31.19
C GLU A 69 -12.12 -17.36 -30.42
N TRP A 70 -13.00 -16.42 -30.76
CA TRP A 70 -12.94 -15.05 -30.24
C TRP A 70 -12.99 -14.95 -28.71
N ARG A 71 -13.83 -15.76 -28.06
CA ARG A 71 -14.00 -15.74 -26.60
C ARG A 71 -12.75 -16.18 -25.86
N GLY A 72 -12.16 -17.30 -26.31
CA GLY A 72 -10.94 -17.86 -25.71
C GLY A 72 -9.79 -16.87 -25.78
N TRP A 73 -9.54 -16.33 -26.98
CA TRP A 73 -8.43 -15.39 -27.18
C TRP A 73 -8.62 -14.06 -26.46
N ILE A 74 -9.81 -13.47 -26.47
CA ILE A 74 -10.08 -12.22 -25.76
C ILE A 74 -10.02 -12.43 -24.23
N GLY A 75 -10.58 -13.53 -23.73
CA GLY A 75 -10.54 -13.85 -22.31
C GLY A 75 -9.10 -14.05 -21.81
N ILE A 76 -8.28 -14.82 -22.54
CA ILE A 76 -6.85 -15.00 -22.23
C ILE A 76 -6.12 -13.66 -22.27
N ALA A 77 -6.36 -12.83 -23.30
CA ALA A 77 -5.74 -11.53 -23.44
C ALA A 77 -6.03 -10.62 -22.23
N ILE A 78 -7.27 -10.60 -21.74
CA ILE A 78 -7.65 -9.83 -20.55
C ILE A 78 -6.96 -10.38 -19.30
N VAL A 79 -6.89 -11.70 -19.11
CA VAL A 79 -6.16 -12.31 -17.99
C VAL A 79 -4.67 -11.91 -18.01
N VAL A 80 -4.05 -11.98 -19.18
CA VAL A 80 -2.65 -11.57 -19.38
C VAL A 80 -2.48 -10.08 -19.07
N ALA A 81 -3.41 -9.22 -19.51
CA ALA A 81 -3.38 -7.79 -19.20
C ALA A 81 -3.40 -7.52 -17.69
N GLY A 82 -4.24 -8.25 -16.94
CA GLY A 82 -4.29 -8.15 -15.48
C GLY A 82 -2.97 -8.57 -14.82
N ALA A 83 -2.36 -9.67 -15.27
CA ALA A 83 -1.06 -10.12 -14.77
C ALA A 83 0.06 -9.11 -15.08
N VAL A 84 0.10 -8.55 -16.30
CA VAL A 84 1.06 -7.51 -16.70
C VAL A 84 0.89 -6.25 -15.85
N ALA A 85 -0.36 -5.83 -15.59
CA ALA A 85 -0.65 -4.69 -14.74
C ALA A 85 -0.14 -4.89 -13.30
N MET A 86 -0.26 -6.10 -12.74
CA MET A 86 0.32 -6.43 -11.43
C MET A 86 1.84 -6.31 -11.44
N ILE A 87 2.51 -6.84 -12.47
CA ILE A 87 3.97 -6.79 -12.60
C ILE A 87 4.44 -5.33 -12.68
N ILE A 88 3.81 -4.51 -13.52
CA ILE A 88 4.14 -3.07 -13.65
C ILE A 88 3.96 -2.36 -12.31
N GLY A 89 2.85 -2.62 -11.61
CA GLY A 89 2.59 -2.05 -10.29
C GLY A 89 3.66 -2.43 -9.26
N VAL A 90 4.09 -3.70 -9.24
CA VAL A 90 5.20 -4.16 -8.37
C VAL A 90 6.51 -3.47 -8.74
N VAL A 91 6.82 -3.35 -10.04
CA VAL A 91 8.03 -2.68 -10.52
C VAL A 91 8.05 -1.21 -10.09
N HIS A 92 6.92 -0.50 -10.18
CA HIS A 92 6.80 0.88 -9.68
C HIS A 92 7.06 0.97 -8.18
N VAL A 93 6.45 0.08 -7.39
CA VAL A 93 6.65 0.03 -5.94
C VAL A 93 8.12 -0.19 -5.59
N VAL A 94 8.76 -1.18 -6.22
CA VAL A 94 10.17 -1.54 -5.95
C VAL A 94 11.13 -0.45 -6.41
N ARG A 95 10.96 0.13 -7.60
CA ARG A 95 11.88 1.15 -8.14
C ARG A 95 11.86 2.45 -7.36
N ARG A 96 10.71 2.84 -6.80
CA ARG A 96 10.58 4.10 -6.04
C ARG A 96 10.98 4.01 -4.58
N HIS A 97 10.95 2.82 -4.00
CA HIS A 97 11.12 2.63 -2.56
C HIS A 97 12.36 1.79 -2.25
N SER A 98 13.53 2.30 -2.65
CA SER A 98 14.82 1.77 -2.26
C SER A 98 15.15 1.97 -0.78
N SER A 99 14.42 2.85 -0.07
CA SER A 99 14.62 3.10 1.37
C SER A 99 13.87 2.13 2.26
N PRO A 100 14.46 1.69 3.39
CA PRO A 100 14.08 0.44 4.01
C PRO A 100 12.73 0.59 4.72
N PRO A 101 11.80 -0.37 4.54
CA PRO A 101 10.59 -0.50 5.38
C PRO A 101 10.90 -0.80 6.87
N GLY A 102 12.16 -0.70 7.29
CA GLY A 102 12.65 -1.17 8.59
C GLY A 102 12.73 -0.16 9.71
N ILE A 103 12.35 1.10 9.47
CA ILE A 103 12.36 2.14 10.51
C ILE A 103 11.35 1.79 11.62
N THR A 104 10.23 1.17 11.27
CA THR A 104 9.24 0.67 12.24
C THR A 104 9.58 -0.66 12.89
N TYR A 105 10.65 -1.36 12.48
CA TYR A 105 11.04 -2.64 13.12
C TYR A 105 11.71 -2.44 14.49
N SER A 106 12.32 -1.28 14.76
CA SER A 106 12.87 -0.98 16.09
C SER A 106 11.79 -0.70 17.14
N LEU A 107 10.58 -0.36 16.71
CA LEU A 107 9.44 -0.10 17.60
C LEU A 107 8.75 -1.40 18.05
N THR A 108 8.19 -1.38 19.25
CA THR A 108 7.32 -2.46 19.75
C THR A 108 6.01 -2.52 18.97
N LYS A 109 5.27 -3.62 19.13
CA LYS A 109 3.93 -3.77 18.53
C LYS A 109 2.98 -2.66 19.00
N ASP A 110 3.06 -2.28 20.28
CA ASP A 110 2.21 -1.25 20.87
C ASP A 110 2.60 0.15 20.41
N GLN A 111 3.89 0.46 20.31
CA GLN A 111 4.38 1.72 19.72
C GLN A 111 3.96 1.84 18.24
N ARG A 112 4.06 0.77 17.45
CA ARG A 112 3.54 0.78 16.06
C ARG A 112 2.03 1.01 16.00
N ARG A 113 1.27 0.40 16.92
CA ARG A 113 -0.18 0.56 17.01
C ARG A 113 -0.55 2.00 17.39
N LEU A 114 0.18 2.59 18.33
CA LEU A 114 0.06 3.99 18.75
C LEU A 114 0.29 4.92 17.55
N ASN A 115 1.42 4.77 16.85
CA ASN A 115 1.74 5.57 15.67
C ASN A 115 0.66 5.46 14.60
N HIS A 116 0.16 4.24 14.36
CA HIS A 116 -0.93 4.04 13.42
C HIS A 116 -2.21 4.78 13.85
N ARG A 117 -2.55 4.78 15.14
CA ARG A 117 -3.72 5.53 15.64
C ARG A 117 -3.53 7.03 15.51
N GLN A 118 -2.35 7.55 15.82
CA GLN A 118 -2.02 8.97 15.68
C GLN A 118 -2.09 9.41 14.21
N VAL A 119 -1.49 8.66 13.28
CA VAL A 119 -1.57 8.93 11.83
C VAL A 119 -3.01 8.86 11.32
N MET A 120 -3.82 7.94 11.86
CA MET A 120 -5.25 7.84 11.53
C MET A 120 -6.10 8.92 12.22
N GLY A 121 -5.51 9.82 12.99
CA GLY A 121 -6.23 10.87 13.73
C GLY A 121 -7.16 10.33 14.83
N ARG A 122 -6.90 9.12 15.33
CA ARG A 122 -7.62 8.53 16.48
C ARG A 122 -7.05 8.99 17.82
N GLU A 123 -5.80 9.45 17.82
CA GLU A 123 -5.08 9.98 18.98
C GLU A 123 -4.30 11.22 18.53
N PRO A 124 -4.00 12.17 19.43
CA PRO A 124 -3.22 13.36 19.10
C PRO A 124 -1.80 12.95 18.68
N ALA A 125 -1.25 13.65 17.69
CA ALA A 125 0.11 13.42 17.23
C ALA A 125 1.11 13.96 18.26
N ASP A 126 2.11 13.14 18.61
CA ASP A 126 3.21 13.59 19.46
C ASP A 126 4.18 14.45 18.64
N ALA A 127 4.42 15.67 19.11
CA ALA A 127 5.34 16.61 18.46
C ALA A 127 6.79 16.12 18.48
N GLY A 128 7.19 15.35 19.50
CA GLY A 128 8.55 14.80 19.60
C GLY A 128 8.85 13.79 18.50
N HIS A 129 7.85 13.00 18.11
CA HIS A 129 8.03 11.85 17.22
C HIS A 129 7.53 12.08 15.79
N LEU A 130 7.35 13.34 15.36
CA LEU A 130 6.76 13.68 14.05
C LEU A 130 7.49 13.04 12.86
N GLY A 131 8.82 12.94 12.90
CA GLY A 131 9.58 12.28 11.83
C GLY A 131 9.17 10.82 11.64
N VAL A 132 9.03 10.08 12.75
CA VAL A 132 8.60 8.68 12.76
C VAL A 132 7.15 8.54 12.30
N LEU A 133 6.27 9.47 12.70
CA LEU A 133 4.86 9.46 12.29
C LEU A 133 4.68 9.75 10.80
N ARG A 134 5.44 10.69 10.24
CA ARG A 134 5.43 10.98 8.79
C ARG A 134 5.82 9.73 7.98
N LEU A 135 6.87 9.04 8.41
CA LEU A 135 7.29 7.81 7.73
C LEU A 135 6.30 6.68 7.91
N THR A 136 5.66 6.58 9.07
CA THR A 136 4.55 5.64 9.27
C THR A 136 3.40 5.94 8.30
N ALA A 137 3.06 7.22 8.10
CA ALA A 137 2.05 7.63 7.13
C ALA A 137 2.48 7.32 5.68
N GLY A 138 3.75 7.54 5.33
CA GLY A 138 4.33 7.14 4.05
C GLY A 138 4.26 5.63 3.80
N ALA A 139 4.67 4.83 4.79
CA ALA A 139 4.60 3.37 4.73
C ALA A 139 3.16 2.85 4.59
N LEU A 140 2.20 3.46 5.27
CA LEU A 140 0.78 3.14 5.11
C LEU A 140 0.29 3.44 3.68
N ARG A 141 0.65 4.60 3.13
CA ARG A 141 0.33 4.94 1.73
C ARG A 141 0.92 3.93 0.76
N LEU A 142 2.19 3.57 0.94
CA LEU A 142 2.89 2.58 0.12
C LEU A 142 2.23 1.19 0.20
N GLY A 143 1.92 0.73 1.42
CA GLY A 143 1.25 -0.55 1.64
C GLY A 143 -0.10 -0.62 0.92
N VAL A 144 -0.89 0.45 1.02
CA VAL A 144 -2.15 0.55 0.29
C VAL A 144 -1.93 0.61 -1.22
N MET A 145 -0.94 1.38 -1.71
CA MET A 145 -0.65 1.43 -3.14
C MET A 145 -0.31 0.06 -3.73
N ARG A 146 0.53 -0.71 -3.03
CA ARG A 146 0.83 -2.09 -3.41
C ARG A 146 -0.44 -2.94 -3.46
N MET A 147 -1.32 -2.79 -2.48
CA MET A 147 -2.62 -3.47 -2.46
C MET A 147 -3.50 -3.06 -3.64
N LEU A 148 -3.56 -1.76 -3.98
CA LEU A 148 -4.33 -1.24 -5.11
C LEU A 148 -3.87 -1.86 -6.44
N TYR A 149 -2.57 -1.87 -6.73
CA TYR A 149 -2.05 -2.48 -7.96
C TYR A 149 -2.43 -3.96 -8.08
N THR A 150 -2.29 -4.72 -6.98
CA THR A 150 -2.68 -6.13 -6.91
C THR A 150 -4.18 -6.31 -7.16
N LEU A 151 -5.02 -5.50 -6.50
CA LEU A 151 -6.48 -5.63 -6.63
C LEU A 151 -6.97 -5.24 -8.03
N ILE A 152 -6.41 -4.20 -8.64
CA ILE A 152 -6.73 -3.80 -10.01
C ILE A 152 -6.39 -4.93 -10.99
N GLY A 153 -5.18 -5.50 -10.87
CA GLY A 153 -4.79 -6.63 -11.72
C GLY A 153 -5.68 -7.84 -11.52
N LEU A 154 -6.03 -8.16 -10.27
CA LEU A 154 -6.94 -9.27 -9.95
C LEU A 154 -8.36 -9.04 -10.51
N GLU A 155 -8.86 -7.80 -10.46
CA GLU A 155 -10.15 -7.43 -11.04
C GLU A 155 -10.14 -7.65 -12.55
N VAL A 156 -9.11 -7.17 -13.24
CA VAL A 156 -8.94 -7.38 -14.69
C VAL A 156 -8.85 -8.88 -15.01
N MET A 157 -8.08 -9.66 -14.25
CA MET A 157 -8.03 -11.12 -14.43
C MET A 157 -9.39 -11.78 -14.21
N THR A 158 -10.17 -11.29 -13.24
CA THR A 158 -11.51 -11.80 -12.96
C THR A 158 -12.44 -11.54 -14.14
N LEU A 159 -12.39 -10.35 -14.73
CA LEU A 159 -13.13 -10.01 -15.95
C LEU A 159 -12.74 -10.92 -17.14
N GLY A 160 -11.44 -11.21 -17.31
CA GLY A 160 -10.99 -12.15 -18.34
C GLY A 160 -11.55 -13.56 -18.12
N ASN A 161 -11.59 -14.02 -16.87
CA ASN A 161 -12.20 -15.30 -16.51
C ASN A 161 -13.72 -15.33 -16.74
N VAL A 162 -14.44 -14.21 -16.56
CA VAL A 162 -15.86 -14.11 -16.93
C VAL A 162 -16.05 -14.40 -18.41
N VAL A 163 -15.24 -13.75 -19.26
CA VAL A 163 -15.30 -13.92 -20.72
C VAL A 163 -15.00 -15.36 -21.13
N LEU A 164 -14.01 -16.00 -20.50
CA LEU A 164 -13.66 -17.40 -20.75
C LEU A 164 -14.75 -18.39 -20.32
N ASN A 165 -15.51 -18.08 -19.27
CA ASN A 165 -16.39 -19.04 -18.60
C ASN A 165 -17.88 -18.70 -18.74
N THR A 166 -18.25 -17.82 -19.66
CA THR A 166 -19.65 -17.37 -19.84
C THR A 166 -20.62 -18.54 -20.08
N ASP A 167 -20.15 -19.64 -20.66
CA ASP A 167 -20.98 -20.81 -20.99
C ASP A 167 -21.17 -21.79 -19.80
N ARG A 168 -20.53 -21.56 -18.64
CA ARG A 168 -20.59 -22.47 -17.46
C ARG A 168 -21.86 -22.31 -16.60
N GLY A 169 -22.88 -21.61 -17.10
CA GLY A 169 -24.18 -21.47 -16.45
C GLY A 169 -24.27 -20.35 -15.40
N GLY A 170 -25.50 -20.07 -14.93
CA GLY A 170 -25.83 -18.88 -14.15
C GLY A 170 -25.10 -18.74 -12.80
N TRP A 171 -24.72 -19.83 -12.15
CA TRP A 171 -23.98 -19.79 -10.87
C TRP A 171 -22.59 -19.16 -11.02
N SER A 172 -21.90 -19.41 -12.13
CA SER A 172 -20.60 -18.80 -12.40
C SER A 172 -20.74 -17.27 -12.56
N LEU A 173 -21.77 -16.82 -13.29
CA LEU A 173 -22.08 -15.40 -13.47
C LEU A 173 -22.38 -14.72 -12.13
N VAL A 174 -23.18 -15.35 -11.26
CA VAL A 174 -23.49 -14.83 -9.91
C VAL A 174 -22.21 -14.67 -9.09
N PHE A 175 -21.32 -15.68 -9.11
CA PHE A 175 -20.04 -15.61 -8.42
C PHE A 175 -19.17 -14.44 -8.93
N TYR A 176 -19.11 -14.24 -10.24
CA TYR A 176 -18.33 -13.15 -10.82
C TYR A 176 -18.92 -11.77 -10.53
N ILE A 177 -20.25 -11.60 -10.58
CA ILE A 177 -20.91 -10.36 -10.16
C ILE A 177 -20.60 -10.08 -8.69
N ALA A 178 -20.68 -11.10 -7.83
CA ALA A 178 -20.34 -10.97 -6.42
C ALA A 178 -18.88 -10.54 -6.22
N MET A 179 -17.91 -11.11 -6.95
CA MET A 179 -16.51 -10.68 -6.92
C MET A 179 -16.32 -9.24 -7.41
N SER A 180 -16.95 -8.89 -8.54
CA SER A 180 -16.86 -7.55 -9.14
C SER A 180 -17.46 -6.47 -8.25
N VAL A 181 -18.37 -6.82 -7.33
CA VAL A 181 -18.90 -5.90 -6.30
C VAL A 181 -18.06 -5.93 -5.03
N ALA A 182 -17.62 -7.11 -4.59
CA ALA A 182 -16.84 -7.28 -3.37
C ALA A 182 -15.46 -6.61 -3.47
N LEU A 183 -14.77 -6.71 -4.60
CA LEU A 183 -13.43 -6.14 -4.78
C LEU A 183 -13.43 -4.61 -4.66
N PRO A 184 -14.32 -3.85 -5.33
CA PRO A 184 -14.48 -2.42 -5.09
C PRO A 184 -14.84 -2.06 -3.64
N LEU A 185 -15.69 -2.84 -2.98
CA LEU A 185 -16.01 -2.61 -1.57
C LEU A 185 -14.76 -2.79 -0.68
N LEU A 186 -13.92 -3.78 -0.96
CA LEU A 186 -12.64 -3.98 -0.29
C LEU A 186 -11.67 -2.82 -0.52
N LEU A 187 -11.80 -2.06 -1.61
CA LEU A 187 -10.99 -0.86 -1.90
C LEU A 187 -11.37 0.36 -1.05
N LEU A 188 -12.61 0.44 -0.54
CA LEU A 188 -13.07 1.62 0.23
C LEU A 188 -12.23 1.85 1.49
N MET A 189 -11.89 0.78 2.20
CA MET A 189 -11.16 0.86 3.46
C MET A 189 -9.70 1.32 3.25
N PRO A 190 -8.92 0.76 2.32
CA PRO A 190 -7.59 1.27 1.97
C PRO A 190 -7.61 2.72 1.43
N ILE A 191 -8.60 3.08 0.60
CA ILE A 191 -8.73 4.48 0.12
C ILE A 191 -8.93 5.44 1.29
N HIS A 192 -9.76 5.06 2.27
CA HIS A 192 -9.94 5.85 3.48
C HIS A 192 -8.64 6.00 4.29
N GLN A 193 -7.86 4.92 4.39
CA GLN A 193 -6.54 4.95 5.03
C GLN A 193 -5.56 5.89 4.31
N ILE A 194 -5.51 5.86 2.97
CA ILE A 194 -4.70 6.80 2.18
C ILE A 194 -5.15 8.24 2.43
N ARG A 195 -6.46 8.51 2.43
CA ARG A 195 -6.98 9.86 2.65
C ARG A 195 -6.55 10.41 4.01
N ARG A 196 -6.62 9.59 5.06
CA ARG A 196 -6.18 9.98 6.40
C ARG A 196 -4.67 10.18 6.48
N ALA A 197 -3.87 9.26 5.95
CA ALA A 197 -2.42 9.39 5.91
C ALA A 197 -1.98 10.63 5.09
N THR A 198 -2.66 10.92 3.99
CA THR A 198 -2.40 12.11 3.16
C THR A 198 -2.79 13.39 3.90
N ALA A 199 -3.93 13.41 4.59
CA ALA A 199 -4.34 14.54 5.42
C ALA A 199 -3.35 14.79 6.56
N PHE A 200 -2.83 13.73 7.18
CA PHE A 200 -1.79 13.81 8.21
C PHE A 200 -0.51 14.46 7.65
N LEU A 201 0.00 13.97 6.51
CA LEU A 201 1.20 14.52 5.87
C LEU A 201 1.03 15.99 5.45
N ARG A 202 -0.16 16.40 5.02
CA ARG A 202 -0.47 17.80 4.71
C ARG A 202 -0.50 18.70 5.95
N ARG A 203 -0.98 18.17 7.08
CA ARG A 203 -1.03 18.91 8.36
C ARG A 203 0.36 19.05 8.98
N TYR A 204 1.24 18.06 8.79
CA TYR A 204 2.59 18.05 9.32
C TYR A 204 3.62 17.92 8.17
N PRO A 205 3.79 18.96 7.33
CA PRO A 205 4.75 18.93 6.23
C PRO A 205 6.20 18.82 6.76
N GLU A 206 7.09 18.22 5.99
CA GLU A 206 8.52 18.22 6.31
C GLU A 206 9.04 19.68 6.39
N PRO A 207 9.90 20.00 7.38
CA PRO A 207 10.59 21.28 7.37
C PRO A 207 11.42 21.34 6.09
N SER A 208 11.09 22.29 5.20
CA SER A 208 11.82 22.49 3.96
C SER A 208 13.29 22.72 4.28
N SER A 209 14.21 22.12 3.52
CA SER A 209 15.65 22.43 3.64
C SER A 209 15.94 23.94 3.57
N ALA A 210 15.09 24.71 2.88
CA ALA A 210 15.16 26.17 2.81
C ALA A 210 15.01 26.88 4.17
N SER A 211 14.31 26.30 5.14
CA SER A 211 14.21 26.85 6.51
C SER A 211 15.36 26.41 7.42
N ALA A 212 16.15 25.40 7.03
CA ALA A 212 17.34 24.97 7.74
C ALA A 212 18.61 25.74 7.30
N GLU A 213 18.63 26.29 6.08
CA GLU A 213 19.71 27.17 5.61
C GLU A 213 19.55 28.63 6.07
N ALA A 214 18.36 29.00 6.55
CA ALA A 214 18.03 30.35 7.00
C ALA A 214 18.20 30.58 8.53
N SER A 215 18.63 29.55 9.27
CA SER A 215 18.80 29.53 10.73
C SER A 215 20.22 29.14 11.11
#